data_AF-A0A849V5Q9-F1
#
_entry.id   AF-A0A849V5Q9-F1
#
_cell.length_a   1.000
_cell.length_b   1.000
_cell.length_c   1.000
_cell.angle_alpha   90.00
_cell.angle_beta   90.00
_cell.angle_gamma   90.00
#
_symmetry.space_group_name_H-M   'P 1'
#
loop_
_entity.id
_entity.type
_entity.pdbx_description
1 polymer ?
#
loop_
_entity_poly.entity_id
_entity_poly.type
_entity_poly.pdbx_seq_one_letter_code
_entity_poly.pdbx_strand_id
1 'polypeptide(L)'
;MPYQSKDDARWKAIGGGDRIEVTLMKPVGGMRGTAWFDTALKGTREYLLTNHSLTESEQYGLLHIPEKFEENFYDMTGKSLKIHCSKPDVVPFPRCKVKSQYREDLVLEYYYGLNFLPQWREIDNNLKKLFQQFS
;
A
#
# COMPACT_ATOMS: atom_id res chain seq x y z
N MET A 1 -4.37 15.52 -17.96
CA MET A 1 -4.60 15.28 -19.41
C MET A 1 -5.71 14.24 -19.55
N PRO A 2 -6.59 14.32 -20.56
CA PRO A 2 -7.61 13.30 -20.80
C PRO A 2 -7.00 11.98 -21.29
N TYR A 3 -7.68 10.88 -21.01
CA TYR A 3 -7.30 9.51 -21.38
C TYR A 3 -7.10 9.35 -22.90
N GLN A 4 -6.01 8.68 -23.32
CA GLN A 4 -5.75 8.34 -24.73
C GLN A 4 -5.56 6.82 -24.90
N SER A 5 -5.99 6.28 -26.05
CA SER A 5 -5.87 4.85 -26.37
C SER A 5 -4.43 4.32 -26.41
N LYS A 6 -3.45 5.20 -26.64
CA LYS A 6 -2.02 4.86 -26.56
C LYS A 6 -1.55 4.59 -25.13
N ASP A 7 -2.21 5.21 -24.15
CA ASP A 7 -1.94 4.93 -22.73
C ASP A 7 -2.41 3.53 -22.36
N ASP A 8 -3.50 3.03 -22.95
CA ASP A 8 -4.05 1.69 -22.70
C ASP A 8 -3.09 0.56 -23.13
N ALA A 9 -2.49 0.70 -24.32
CA ALA A 9 -1.49 -0.25 -24.83
C ALA A 9 -0.21 -0.23 -23.99
N ARG A 10 0.23 0.97 -23.57
CA ARG A 10 1.34 1.12 -22.62
C ARG A 10 0.98 0.41 -21.31
N TRP A 11 -0.16 0.71 -20.70
CA TRP A 11 -0.59 0.20 -19.41
C TRP A 11 -0.78 -1.32 -19.38
N LYS A 12 -1.25 -1.93 -20.47
CA LYS A 12 -1.35 -3.39 -20.63
C LYS A 12 0.03 -4.06 -20.75
N ALA A 13 1.02 -3.40 -21.33
CA ALA A 13 2.36 -3.93 -21.50
C ALA A 13 3.25 -3.85 -20.23
N ILE A 14 3.13 -2.76 -19.45
CA ILE A 14 3.91 -2.54 -18.21
C ILE A 14 3.19 -3.02 -16.93
N GLY A 15 2.01 -3.64 -17.03
CA GLY A 15 1.35 -4.26 -15.88
C GLY A 15 0.92 -3.29 -14.77
N GLY A 16 0.60 -2.03 -15.13
CA GLY A 16 0.06 -1.03 -14.19
C GLY A 16 1.01 0.06 -13.70
N GLY A 17 2.17 0.28 -14.34
CA GLY A 17 3.18 1.26 -13.90
C GLY A 17 2.68 2.66 -13.49
N ASP A 18 1.81 3.28 -14.30
CA ASP A 18 1.24 4.62 -14.04
C ASP A 18 -0.25 4.60 -13.62
N ARG A 19 -0.82 3.40 -13.42
CA ARG A 19 -2.25 3.25 -13.11
C ARG A 19 -2.42 3.06 -11.61
N ILE A 20 -3.24 3.91 -11.01
CA ILE A 20 -3.79 3.64 -9.69
C ILE A 20 -5.14 2.94 -9.87
N GLU A 21 -5.18 1.66 -9.51
CA GLU A 21 -6.44 0.97 -9.28
C GLU A 21 -6.84 1.18 -7.83
N VAL A 22 -8.05 1.67 -7.57
CA VAL A 22 -8.55 1.93 -6.22
C VAL A 22 -9.84 1.16 -6.01
N THR A 23 -9.92 0.44 -4.90
CA THR A 23 -11.12 -0.20 -4.41
C THR A 23 -11.48 0.36 -3.04
N LEU A 24 -12.72 0.81 -2.88
CA LEU A 24 -13.30 1.19 -1.60
C LEU A 24 -14.06 -0.01 -1.04
N MET A 25 -13.69 -0.49 0.14
CA MET A 25 -14.28 -1.71 0.71
C MET A 25 -14.39 -1.64 2.23
N LYS A 26 -15.24 -2.50 2.80
CA LYS A 26 -15.23 -2.77 4.24
C LYS A 26 -14.02 -3.63 4.60
N PRO A 27 -13.41 -3.46 5.79
CA PRO A 27 -12.37 -4.36 6.25
C PRO A 27 -12.85 -5.81 6.31
N VAL A 28 -12.04 -6.73 5.79
CA VAL A 28 -12.31 -8.18 5.85
C VAL A 28 -12.51 -8.62 7.31
N GLY A 29 -13.51 -9.48 7.54
CA GLY A 29 -13.85 -9.98 8.88
C GLY A 29 -14.73 -9.05 9.71
N GLY A 30 -15.29 -7.98 9.13
CA GLY A 30 -16.20 -7.07 9.84
C GLY A 30 -15.49 -6.18 10.87
N MET A 31 -14.16 -6.09 10.81
CA MET A 31 -13.37 -5.26 11.70
C MET A 31 -13.71 -3.77 11.50
N ARG A 32 -13.85 -3.03 12.60
CA ARG A 32 -14.03 -1.57 12.59
C ARG A 32 -12.76 -0.86 13.04
N GLY A 33 -12.57 0.36 12.57
CA GLY A 33 -11.41 1.18 12.90
C GLY A 33 -10.09 0.53 12.48
N THR A 34 -9.08 0.61 13.33
CA THR A 34 -7.69 0.20 13.05
C THR A 34 -7.39 -1.26 13.37
N ALA A 35 -8.37 -2.09 13.75
CA ALA A 35 -8.13 -3.47 14.17
C ALA A 35 -7.48 -4.35 13.07
N TRP A 36 -7.75 -4.05 11.80
CA TRP A 36 -7.10 -4.72 10.67
C TRP A 36 -5.61 -4.38 10.58
N PHE A 37 -5.22 -3.16 10.98
CA PHE A 37 -3.83 -2.69 10.98
C PHE A 37 -3.04 -3.43 12.05
N ASP A 38 -3.57 -3.48 13.28
CA ASP A 38 -2.91 -4.16 14.39
C ASP A 38 -2.73 -5.66 14.10
N THR A 39 -3.75 -6.30 13.50
CA THR A 39 -3.67 -7.70 13.06
C THR A 39 -2.58 -7.91 12.01
N ALA A 40 -2.51 -7.03 11.00
CA ALA A 40 -1.51 -7.13 9.94
C ALA A 40 -0.09 -6.91 10.46
N LEU A 41 0.12 -5.91 11.32
CA LEU A 41 1.40 -5.62 11.95
C LEU A 41 1.87 -6.78 12.83
N LYS A 42 0.96 -7.36 13.64
CA LYS A 42 1.26 -8.52 14.46
C LYS A 42 1.75 -9.70 13.60
N GLY A 43 1.03 -10.03 12.52
CA GLY A 43 1.43 -11.12 11.63
C GLY A 43 2.79 -10.91 10.98
N THR A 44 3.09 -9.70 10.51
CA THR A 44 4.41 -9.38 9.94
C THR A 44 5.52 -9.45 10.99
N ARG A 45 5.27 -9.03 12.24
CA ARG A 45 6.25 -9.15 13.34
C ARG A 45 6.49 -10.58 13.79
N GLU A 46 5.46 -11.42 13.81
CA GLU A 46 5.63 -12.85 14.07
C GLU A 46 6.52 -13.51 13.01
N TYR A 47 6.37 -13.12 11.74
CA TYR A 47 7.26 -13.56 10.67
C TYR A 47 8.72 -13.13 10.90
N LEU A 48 8.95 -11.88 11.34
CA LEU A 48 10.28 -11.40 11.69
C LEU A 48 10.93 -12.23 12.81
N LEU A 49 10.18 -12.57 13.86
CA LEU A 49 10.68 -13.37 14.97
C LEU A 49 11.15 -14.76 14.51
N THR A 50 10.52 -15.32 13.47
CA THR A 50 10.95 -16.60 12.88
C THR A 50 12.13 -16.48 11.92
N ASN A 51 12.42 -15.27 11.43
CA ASN A 51 13.49 -14.98 10.47
C ASN A 51 14.49 -13.97 11.05
N HIS A 52 15.32 -14.45 11.98
CA HIS A 52 16.29 -13.66 12.76
C HIS A 52 17.29 -12.79 11.96
N SER A 53 17.36 -12.92 10.63
CA SER A 53 18.19 -12.09 9.76
C SER A 53 17.51 -10.80 9.29
N LEU A 54 16.21 -10.63 9.55
CA LEU A 54 15.44 -9.45 9.16
C LEU A 54 15.31 -8.50 10.34
N THR A 55 15.56 -7.21 10.10
CA THR A 55 15.49 -6.16 11.12
C THR A 55 14.50 -5.07 10.73
N GLU A 56 13.75 -4.58 11.71
CA GLU A 56 12.91 -3.39 11.55
C GLU A 56 13.78 -2.14 11.36
N SER A 57 13.35 -1.24 10.49
CA SER A 57 13.99 0.06 10.26
C SER A 57 12.95 1.14 10.00
N GLU A 58 13.38 2.40 9.92
CA GLU A 58 12.52 3.51 9.48
C GLU A 58 12.89 3.89 8.05
N GLN A 59 11.88 4.06 7.21
CA GLN A 59 12.04 4.55 5.84
C GLN A 59 10.81 5.34 5.39
N TYR A 60 11.01 6.54 4.84
CA TYR A 60 9.95 7.44 4.34
C TYR A 60 8.89 7.84 5.38
N GLY A 61 9.26 7.89 6.65
CA GLY A 61 8.37 8.12 7.78
C GLY A 61 7.48 6.91 8.12
N LEU A 62 7.87 5.71 7.69
CA LEU A 62 7.16 4.45 7.93
C LEU A 62 8.06 3.45 8.64
N LEU A 63 7.47 2.60 9.47
CA LEU A 63 8.14 1.39 9.94
C LEU A 63 8.31 0.45 8.75
N HIS A 64 9.56 0.19 8.36
CA HIS A 64 9.93 -0.71 7.30
C HIS A 64 10.34 -2.08 7.86
N ILE A 65 9.71 -3.11 7.33
CA ILE A 65 9.99 -4.51 7.63
C ILE A 65 10.32 -5.21 6.31
N PRO A 66 11.60 -5.50 6.03
CA PRO A 66 11.98 -6.25 4.84
C PRO A 66 11.58 -7.71 5.02
N GLU A 67 11.05 -8.33 3.97
CA GLU A 67 10.84 -9.77 3.88
C GLU A 67 11.66 -10.35 2.73
N LYS A 68 11.60 -11.68 2.53
CA LYS A 68 12.43 -12.35 1.52
C LYS A 68 12.16 -11.86 0.10
N PHE A 69 10.89 -11.72 -0.27
CA PHE A 69 10.46 -11.39 -1.65
C PHE A 69 9.73 -10.06 -1.78
N GLU A 70 9.51 -9.39 -0.66
CA GLU A 70 8.63 -8.23 -0.53
C GLU A 70 9.12 -7.32 0.59
N GLU A 71 8.55 -6.13 0.65
CA GLU A 71 8.82 -5.12 1.67
C GLU A 71 7.49 -4.63 2.25
N ASN A 72 7.37 -4.65 3.57
CA ASN A 72 6.18 -4.15 4.26
C ASN A 72 6.51 -2.83 4.95
N PHE A 73 5.62 -1.85 4.81
CA PHE A 73 5.72 -0.55 5.47
C PHE A 73 4.44 -0.22 6.24
N TYR A 74 4.59 0.39 7.41
CA TYR A 74 3.49 0.72 8.31
C TYR A 74 3.54 2.17 8.79
N ASP A 75 2.42 2.88 8.68
CA ASP A 75 2.25 4.20 9.31
C ASP A 75 1.93 4.00 10.80
N MET A 76 2.97 4.10 11.63
CA MET A 76 2.86 3.90 13.08
C MET A 76 2.23 5.08 13.82
N THR A 77 2.21 6.28 13.22
CA THR A 77 1.66 7.47 13.87
C THR A 77 0.15 7.49 13.78
N GLY A 78 -0.41 7.24 12.59
CA GLY A 78 -1.86 7.21 12.38
C GLY A 78 -2.49 5.84 12.59
N LYS A 79 -1.69 4.76 12.65
CA LYS A 79 -2.16 3.37 12.50
C LYS A 79 -3.12 3.20 11.33
N SER A 80 -2.89 3.98 10.29
CA SER A 80 -3.88 4.24 9.27
C SER A 80 -3.60 3.48 7.99
N LEU A 81 -2.39 2.95 7.82
CA LEU A 81 -1.92 2.54 6.50
C LEU A 81 -0.86 1.44 6.57
N LYS A 82 -1.09 0.39 5.77
CA LYS A 82 -0.10 -0.64 5.43
C LYS A 82 0.23 -0.55 3.95
N ILE A 83 1.52 -0.57 3.63
CA ILE A 83 2.05 -0.70 2.27
C ILE A 83 2.77 -2.03 2.19
N HIS A 84 2.59 -2.72 1.08
CA HIS A 84 3.32 -3.93 0.74
C HIS A 84 3.85 -3.77 -0.68
N CYS A 85 5.16 -3.82 -0.85
CA CYS A 85 5.83 -3.63 -2.12
C CYS A 85 6.56 -4.89 -2.57
N SER A 86 6.48 -5.18 -3.86
CA SER A 86 7.31 -6.21 -4.51
C SER A 86 8.71 -5.67 -4.77
N LYS A 87 9.73 -6.52 -4.62
CA LYS A 87 11.11 -6.09 -4.84
C LYS A 87 11.51 -6.11 -6.33
N PRO A 88 12.39 -5.18 -6.76
CA PRO A 88 12.82 -5.06 -8.15
C PRO A 88 13.62 -6.28 -8.66
N ASP A 89 14.28 -7.03 -7.76
CA ASP A 89 15.01 -8.25 -8.09
C ASP A 89 14.09 -9.48 -8.24
N VAL A 90 12.83 -9.37 -7.82
CA VAL A 90 11.84 -10.46 -7.87
C VAL A 90 10.90 -10.33 -9.07
N VAL A 91 10.54 -9.10 -9.46
CA VAL A 91 9.60 -8.83 -10.56
C VAL A 91 10.09 -7.70 -11.48
N PRO A 92 9.82 -7.77 -12.81
CA PRO A 92 10.28 -6.75 -13.76
C PRO A 92 9.62 -5.38 -13.58
N PHE A 93 8.42 -5.33 -13.00
CA PHE A 93 7.67 -4.10 -12.75
C PHE A 93 7.19 -4.08 -11.30
N PRO A 94 8.05 -3.68 -10.35
CA PRO A 94 7.72 -3.68 -8.93
C PRO A 94 6.65 -2.65 -8.61
N ARG A 95 5.66 -3.08 -7.83
CA ARG A 95 4.50 -2.31 -7.42
C ARG A 95 4.28 -2.42 -5.93
N CYS A 96 3.63 -1.40 -5.38
CA CYS A 96 3.16 -1.33 -4.02
C CYS A 96 1.64 -1.46 -3.99
N LYS A 97 1.15 -2.32 -3.10
CA LYS A 97 -0.24 -2.43 -2.69
C LYS A 97 -0.40 -1.68 -1.37
N VAL A 98 -1.35 -0.76 -1.29
CA VAL A 98 -1.66 -0.01 -0.08
C VAL A 98 -3.04 -0.37 0.41
N LYS A 99 -3.17 -0.53 1.73
CA LYS A 99 -4.45 -0.55 2.43
C LYS A 99 -4.44 0.60 3.44
N SER A 100 -5.40 1.50 3.31
CA SER A 100 -5.45 2.75 4.05
C SER A 100 -6.84 3.00 4.65
N GLN A 101 -6.89 3.46 5.89
CA GLN A 101 -8.12 3.83 6.59
C GLN A 101 -8.73 5.07 5.95
N TYR A 102 -9.99 4.99 5.53
CA TYR A 102 -10.72 6.11 4.94
C TYR A 102 -11.81 6.66 5.88
N ARG A 103 -12.65 5.77 6.41
CA ARG A 103 -13.68 6.04 7.43
C ARG A 103 -13.72 4.90 8.41
N GLU A 104 -14.41 5.03 9.54
CA GLU A 104 -14.44 4.01 10.60
C GLU A 104 -14.69 2.59 10.08
N ASP A 105 -15.55 2.43 9.07
CA ASP A 105 -15.95 1.16 8.48
C ASP A 105 -15.45 0.93 7.05
N LEU A 106 -14.61 1.82 6.51
CA LEU A 106 -14.13 1.76 5.12
C LEU A 106 -12.62 1.96 5.01
N VAL A 107 -12.03 1.16 4.12
CA VAL A 107 -10.63 1.25 3.71
C VAL A 107 -10.55 1.47 2.21
N LEU A 108 -9.52 2.20 1.80
CA LEU A 108 -9.06 2.27 0.43
C LEU A 108 -7.98 1.22 0.24
N GLU A 109 -8.14 0.37 -0.77
CA GLU A 109 -7.09 -0.49 -1.28
C GLU A 109 -6.66 -0.01 -2.65
N TYR A 110 -5.38 0.27 -2.85
CA TYR A 110 -4.88 0.77 -4.12
C TYR A 110 -3.46 0.35 -4.45
N TYR A 111 -3.08 0.54 -5.72
CA TYR A 111 -1.79 0.13 -6.25
C TYR A 111 -1.05 1.29 -6.91
N TYR A 112 0.27 1.31 -6.81
CA TYR A 112 1.14 2.23 -7.57
C TYR A 112 2.54 1.63 -7.79
N GLY A 113 3.33 2.17 -8.71
CA GLY A 113 4.71 1.70 -8.98
C GLY A 113 5.69 2.00 -7.83
N LEU A 114 6.64 1.10 -7.56
CA LEU A 114 7.58 1.22 -6.43
C LEU A 114 8.33 2.57 -6.38
N ASN A 115 8.63 3.16 -7.55
CA ASN A 115 9.27 4.47 -7.68
C ASN A 115 8.48 5.62 -7.00
N PHE A 116 7.18 5.44 -6.75
CA PHE A 116 6.32 6.40 -6.08
C PHE A 116 6.19 6.21 -4.58
N LEU A 117 6.86 5.20 -4.00
CA LEU A 117 6.84 4.93 -2.56
C LEU A 117 7.25 6.15 -1.70
N PRO A 118 8.27 6.96 -2.04
CA PRO A 118 8.59 8.14 -1.25
C PRO A 118 7.46 9.19 -1.19
N GLN A 119 6.54 9.17 -2.17
CA GLN A 119 5.39 10.08 -2.25
C GLN A 119 4.10 9.46 -1.69
N TRP A 120 4.17 8.32 -0.99
CA TRP A 120 2.99 7.59 -0.49
C TRP A 120 1.99 8.48 0.24
N ARG A 121 2.47 9.43 1.06
CA ARG A 121 1.63 10.31 1.87
C ARG A 121 0.81 11.27 1.01
N GLU A 122 1.41 11.80 -0.05
CA GLU A 122 0.71 12.68 -0.99
C GLU A 122 -0.35 11.89 -1.76
N ILE A 123 0.01 10.70 -2.25
CA ILE A 123 -0.90 9.82 -2.98
C ILE A 123 -2.11 9.46 -2.11
N ASP A 124 -1.87 9.00 -0.88
CA ASP A 124 -2.92 8.62 0.05
C ASP A 124 -3.88 9.77 0.35
N ASN A 125 -3.33 10.95 0.67
CA ASN A 125 -4.12 12.13 0.96
C ASN A 125 -4.95 12.61 -0.24
N ASN A 126 -4.37 12.58 -1.44
CA ASN A 126 -5.07 13.00 -2.66
C ASN A 126 -6.19 12.03 -3.03
N LEU A 127 -5.97 10.72 -2.88
CA LEU A 127 -7.02 9.71 -3.07
C LEU A 127 -8.17 9.90 -2.07
N LYS A 128 -7.86 10.07 -0.78
CA LYS A 128 -8.89 10.34 0.25
C LYS A 128 -9.70 11.59 -0.07
N LYS A 129 -9.04 12.69 -0.45
CA LYS A 129 -9.71 13.93 -0.88
C LYS A 129 -10.59 13.72 -2.11
N LEU A 130 -10.15 12.93 -3.09
CA LEU A 130 -10.94 12.62 -4.28
C LEU A 130 -12.22 11.88 -3.90
N PHE A 131 -12.15 10.85 -3.06
CA PHE A 131 -13.34 10.09 -2.64
C PHE A 131 -14.27 10.88 -1.70
N GLN A 132 -13.74 11.87 -0.98
CA GLN A 132 -14.57 12.78 -0.19
C GLN A 132 -15.50 13.62 -1.06
N GLN A 133 -15.15 13.90 -2.32
CA GLN A 133 -16.01 14.67 -3.24
C GLN A 133 -17.26 13.90 -3.70
N PHE A 134 -17.24 12.56 -3.60
CA PHE A 134 -18.36 11.69 -3.98
C PHE A 134 -19.22 11.27 -2.79
N SER A 135 -18.97 11.85 -1.62
CA SER A 135 -19.61 11.51 -0.34
C SER A 135 -20.66 12.54 0.04
#